data_AF-A0A1B6AGF2-F1
#
_entry.id   AF-A0A1B6AGF2-F1
#
_cell.length_a   1.000
_cell.length_b   1.000
_cell.length_c   1.000
_cell.angle_alpha   90.00
_cell.angle_beta   90.00
_cell.angle_gamma   90.00
#
_symmetry.space_group_name_H-M   'P 1'
#
loop_
_entity.id
_entity.type
_entity.pdbx_description
1 polymer ?
#
loop_
_entity_poly.entity_id
_entity_poly.type
_entity_poly.pdbx_seq_one_letter_code
_entity_poly.pdbx_strand_id
1 'polypeptide(L)'
;MMVPVAATGPPGGRPSAQGQPANRPPTEGTGMHERSGSRLADTASSAHDPAPTNAGALPARFPFGRVVLRRVLPTVAAAGIGAAAIAGASDGTARAVSLRQDAAAVDFPTWGTRWVVHASADINSPSVGVINTSAPGQDRITVDYQVETGHTACEGTACSTFMAHITGPVTGFLTVVAVDIPQDRLPGIPVHSDGWPQPGGSRQDMLHRAATWLTANNGAQVPYSQTTVWKDGYRQDCSGYVSMALGLPAPGTNTVGLAANRTLTRPISLGELKPGDLLIDAAGDHDNRHVVIFEKWNNPAHSSYTAYEQRGGHGTDHRTLTYGLPGGDTEFTPYRPVKFGD
;
A
#
# COMPACT_ATOMS: atom_id res chain seq x y z
N MET A 1 25.90 71.72 -38.26
CA MET A 1 25.51 72.47 -39.47
C MET A 1 24.86 71.49 -40.42
N MET A 2 23.58 71.74 -40.73
CA MET A 2 22.78 71.29 -41.89
C MET A 2 22.61 69.79 -42.23
N VAL A 3 21.35 69.51 -42.54
CA VAL A 3 20.65 68.25 -42.82
C VAL A 3 20.50 68.11 -44.37
N PRO A 4 19.52 67.38 -44.94
CA PRO A 4 19.63 66.11 -45.70
C PRO A 4 19.21 66.24 -47.19
N VAL A 5 18.91 65.10 -47.83
CA VAL A 5 17.92 65.06 -48.94
C VAL A 5 16.87 63.97 -48.67
N ALA A 6 15.62 64.44 -48.56
CA ALA A 6 14.35 63.70 -48.66
C ALA A 6 14.02 63.47 -50.16
N ALA A 7 13.14 62.59 -50.60
CA ALA A 7 11.68 62.52 -50.42
C ALA A 7 11.19 61.40 -51.39
N THR A 8 10.00 60.80 -51.39
CA THR A 8 8.62 61.33 -51.38
C THR A 8 7.65 60.13 -51.26
N GLY A 9 6.55 60.26 -50.49
CA GLY A 9 5.31 59.44 -50.64
C GLY A 9 4.52 59.82 -51.91
N PRO A 10 3.17 59.64 -52.04
CA PRO A 10 2.13 59.60 -50.99
C PRO A 10 0.94 58.62 -51.33
N PRO A 11 -0.37 58.87 -51.03
CA PRO A 11 -1.04 58.76 -49.72
C PRO A 11 -2.45 58.08 -49.71
N GLY A 12 -2.93 57.76 -48.49
CA GLY A 12 -4.33 57.99 -48.05
C GLY A 12 -5.40 56.93 -48.42
N GLY A 13 -6.44 56.65 -47.63
CA GLY A 13 -6.99 57.29 -46.44
C GLY A 13 -8.02 56.38 -45.73
N ARG A 14 -8.36 56.77 -44.49
CA ARG A 14 -9.32 56.22 -43.51
C ARG A 14 -10.80 56.58 -43.86
N PRO A 15 -11.83 56.41 -43.00
CA PRO A 15 -12.33 55.27 -42.17
C PRO A 15 -13.89 55.11 -42.22
N SER A 16 -14.45 54.28 -41.31
CA SER A 16 -15.87 54.20 -40.84
C SER A 16 -16.80 53.28 -41.66
N ALA A 17 -17.82 52.56 -41.16
CA ALA A 17 -18.58 52.60 -39.92
C ALA A 17 -19.33 51.26 -39.68
N GLN A 18 -19.71 51.02 -38.41
CA GLN A 18 -20.99 50.48 -37.89
C GLN A 18 -21.75 49.34 -38.60
N GLY A 19 -22.18 48.35 -37.81
CA GLY A 19 -23.44 47.63 -38.04
C GLY A 19 -23.53 46.19 -37.53
N GLN A 20 -24.10 46.00 -36.33
CA GLN A 20 -24.93 44.82 -36.01
C GLN A 20 -26.40 45.18 -36.33
N PRO A 21 -27.25 44.26 -36.82
CA PRO A 21 -28.11 43.52 -35.88
C PRO A 21 -28.54 42.06 -36.29
N ALA A 22 -28.82 41.27 -35.24
CA ALA A 22 -29.89 40.27 -34.96
C ALA A 22 -30.53 39.31 -36.00
N ASN A 23 -30.77 38.07 -35.51
CA ASN A 23 -31.90 37.11 -35.73
C ASN A 23 -32.08 36.50 -37.15
N ARG A 24 -32.30 35.19 -37.39
CA ARG A 24 -33.13 34.13 -36.75
C ARG A 24 -32.75 32.71 -37.33
N PRO A 25 -33.24 31.58 -36.75
CA PRO A 25 -33.06 30.16 -37.20
C PRO A 25 -34.26 29.68 -38.08
N PRO A 26 -34.41 28.40 -38.59
CA PRO A 26 -34.62 27.09 -37.90
C PRO A 26 -33.89 25.90 -38.61
N THR A 27 -33.86 24.62 -38.19
CA THR A 27 -34.89 23.56 -38.02
C THR A 27 -34.20 22.31 -37.40
N GLU A 28 -34.66 21.68 -36.32
CA GLU A 28 -35.78 20.73 -36.13
C GLU A 28 -35.56 19.27 -36.58
N GLY A 29 -36.00 18.34 -35.71
CA GLY A 29 -36.00 16.87 -35.81
C GLY A 29 -35.47 16.21 -34.52
N THR A 30 -36.15 16.27 -33.36
CA THR A 30 -37.36 15.51 -32.93
C THR A 30 -37.13 13.98 -32.92
N GLY A 31 -37.32 13.22 -31.84
CA GLY A 31 -37.95 13.54 -30.57
C GLY A 31 -37.77 12.48 -29.47
N MET A 32 -38.21 12.89 -28.28
CA MET A 32 -38.31 12.15 -27.02
C MET A 32 -39.29 10.97 -27.07
N HIS A 33 -39.18 10.04 -26.10
CA HIS A 33 -40.28 9.83 -25.15
C HIS A 33 -39.79 9.24 -23.82
N GLU A 34 -39.99 10.00 -22.75
CA GLU A 34 -40.10 9.53 -21.36
C GLU A 34 -41.33 8.63 -21.19
N ARG A 35 -41.29 7.69 -20.22
CA ARG A 35 -42.29 7.64 -19.14
C ARG A 35 -41.92 6.69 -18.00
N SER A 36 -41.79 7.33 -16.84
CA SER A 36 -42.16 6.95 -15.47
C SER A 36 -43.00 5.68 -15.25
N GLY A 37 -42.64 4.91 -14.22
CA GLY A 37 -43.45 3.82 -13.65
C GLY A 37 -42.94 3.42 -12.26
N SER A 38 -43.73 3.76 -11.24
CA SER A 38 -43.45 3.69 -9.81
C SER A 38 -43.89 2.38 -9.13
N ARG A 39 -43.24 2.07 -8.00
CA ARG A 39 -43.70 1.30 -6.80
C ARG A 39 -44.01 -0.19 -6.97
N LEU A 40 -43.37 -1.00 -6.12
CA LEU A 40 -44.01 -1.67 -4.98
C LEU A 40 -42.93 -2.26 -4.06
N ALA A 41 -42.89 -1.77 -2.82
CA ALA A 41 -42.18 -2.36 -1.70
C ALA A 41 -43.24 -2.65 -0.63
N ASP A 42 -43.42 -3.94 -0.36
CA ASP A 42 -44.12 -4.58 0.73
C ASP A 42 -43.08 -5.60 1.26
N THR A 43 -42.80 -5.85 2.54
CA THR A 43 -43.59 -5.71 3.76
C THR A 43 -42.66 -5.79 5.00
N ALA A 44 -43.07 -5.06 6.03
CA ALA A 44 -42.91 -5.20 7.48
C ALA A 44 -42.28 -6.47 8.13
N SER A 45 -41.30 -6.21 9.02
CA SER A 45 -41.40 -6.36 10.50
C SER A 45 -41.06 -7.68 11.24
N SER A 46 -40.17 -7.50 12.24
CA SER A 46 -40.15 -8.04 13.62
C SER A 46 -39.61 -9.44 13.97
N ALA A 47 -38.44 -9.40 14.64
CA ALA A 47 -38.13 -9.93 15.99
C ALA A 47 -38.61 -11.32 16.43
N HIS A 48 -37.67 -12.23 16.73
CA HIS A 48 -37.57 -12.95 18.02
C HIS A 48 -36.36 -13.91 18.03
N ASP A 49 -35.44 -13.71 18.97
CA ASP A 49 -34.71 -14.80 19.64
C ASP A 49 -35.65 -15.36 20.72
N PRO A 50 -35.60 -16.67 21.10
CA PRO A 50 -34.45 -17.17 21.85
C PRO A 50 -34.09 -18.68 21.66
N ALA A 51 -32.86 -19.03 22.04
CA ALA A 51 -32.47 -20.41 22.42
C ALA A 51 -33.19 -20.86 23.71
N PRO A 52 -33.29 -22.17 24.06
CA PRO A 52 -32.18 -22.80 24.79
C PRO A 52 -32.06 -24.36 24.76
N THR A 53 -30.87 -24.87 25.16
CA THR A 53 -30.61 -26.11 25.97
C THR A 53 -30.98 -27.50 25.36
N ASN A 54 -30.41 -28.67 25.71
CA ASN A 54 -29.33 -29.13 26.59
C ASN A 54 -29.02 -30.61 26.25
N ALA A 55 -27.78 -31.04 26.53
CA ALA A 55 -27.36 -32.29 27.16
C ALA A 55 -27.70 -33.71 26.63
N GLY A 56 -26.66 -34.56 26.62
CA GLY A 56 -26.68 -36.03 26.76
C GLY A 56 -25.98 -36.77 25.63
N ALA A 57 -25.14 -37.79 25.78
CA ALA A 57 -24.50 -38.49 26.88
C ALA A 57 -23.42 -39.43 26.26
N LEU A 58 -22.39 -39.76 27.04
CA LEU A 58 -21.19 -40.61 26.83
C LEU A 58 -21.52 -42.13 26.66
N PRO A 59 -20.55 -43.10 26.65
CA PRO A 59 -19.19 -43.25 26.05
C PRO A 59 -18.87 -44.67 25.47
N ALA A 60 -17.71 -44.84 24.81
CA ALA A 60 -16.88 -46.09 24.81
C ALA A 60 -15.43 -45.76 24.34
N ARG A 61 -14.37 -45.73 25.18
CA ARG A 61 -13.45 -46.82 25.61
C ARG A 61 -12.92 -47.66 24.41
N PHE A 62 -11.64 -47.84 24.06
CA PHE A 62 -10.25 -47.66 24.59
C PHE A 62 -9.29 -48.01 23.39
N PRO A 63 -7.93 -48.11 23.46
CA PRO A 63 -6.89 -47.34 24.17
C PRO A 63 -5.61 -47.00 23.31
N PHE A 64 -4.68 -46.28 23.96
CA PHE A 64 -3.22 -46.13 23.72
C PHE A 64 -2.68 -45.12 22.68
N GLY A 65 -2.16 -44.02 23.24
CA GLY A 65 -1.09 -43.20 22.68
C GLY A 65 -0.65 -42.17 23.71
N ARG A 66 0.51 -42.38 24.36
CA ARG A 66 1.05 -41.47 25.38
C ARG A 66 1.36 -40.10 24.76
N VAL A 67 0.62 -39.07 25.14
CA VAL A 67 0.98 -37.67 24.92
C VAL A 67 1.27 -37.04 26.28
N VAL A 68 2.49 -36.55 26.46
CA VAL A 68 2.93 -35.83 27.66
C VAL A 68 2.30 -34.45 27.62
N LEU A 69 1.37 -34.21 28.55
CA LEU A 69 0.64 -32.95 28.70
C LEU A 69 1.53 -31.89 29.38
N ARG A 70 1.64 -30.71 28.75
CA ARG A 70 2.23 -29.49 29.31
C ARG A 70 1.54 -29.13 30.64
N ARG A 71 2.29 -29.09 31.75
CA ARG A 71 1.83 -28.50 33.03
C ARG A 71 2.15 -27.02 33.03
N VAL A 72 1.13 -26.17 33.22
CA VAL A 72 1.30 -24.76 33.61
C VAL A 72 0.44 -24.51 34.85
N LEU A 73 1.07 -23.98 35.89
CA LEU A 73 0.43 -23.31 37.02
C LEU A 73 0.83 -21.83 36.93
N PRO A 74 -0.11 -20.88 36.99
CA PRO A 74 0.21 -19.51 37.36
C PRO A 74 -0.34 -19.22 38.76
N THR A 75 0.55 -18.78 39.66
CA THR A 75 0.17 -18.08 40.88
C THR A 75 0.36 -16.58 40.65
N VAL A 76 -0.72 -15.83 40.86
CA VAL A 76 -0.85 -14.39 40.69
C VAL A 76 -0.10 -13.62 41.78
N ALA A 77 0.47 -12.46 41.43
CA ALA A 77 0.66 -11.37 42.39
C ALA A 77 0.44 -10.01 41.69
N ALA A 78 -0.65 -9.33 42.08
CA ALA A 78 -0.96 -7.95 41.74
C ALA A 78 -0.29 -7.02 42.77
N ALA A 79 0.29 -5.90 42.32
CA ALA A 79 0.74 -4.82 43.20
C ALA A 79 0.48 -3.44 42.57
N GLY A 80 -0.52 -2.75 43.15
CA GLY A 80 -0.39 -1.39 43.68
C GLY A 80 -0.02 -0.23 42.76
N ILE A 81 -1.03 0.60 42.48
CA ILE A 81 -0.91 1.98 41.98
C ILE A 81 -0.23 2.86 43.05
N GLY A 82 0.77 3.65 42.66
CA GLY A 82 1.35 4.72 43.46
C GLY A 82 1.68 5.94 42.61
N ALA A 83 0.83 6.97 42.68
CA ALA A 83 1.10 8.29 42.10
C ALA A 83 1.99 9.09 43.06
N ALA A 84 3.12 9.61 42.56
CA ALA A 84 3.91 10.62 43.24
C ALA A 84 4.22 11.76 42.26
N ALA A 85 3.71 12.94 42.57
CA ALA A 85 4.06 14.19 41.93
C ALA A 85 5.42 14.67 42.48
N ILE A 86 6.29 15.16 41.59
CA ILE A 86 7.37 16.08 41.96
C ILE A 86 7.34 17.29 41.03
N ALA A 87 7.23 18.47 41.63
CA ALA A 87 7.47 19.76 41.00
C ALA A 87 8.95 20.12 41.15
N GLY A 88 9.55 20.69 40.11
CA GLY A 88 10.91 21.26 40.13
C GLY A 88 11.26 21.87 38.77
N ALA A 89 11.72 23.13 38.79
CA ALA A 89 11.70 24.08 37.67
C ALA A 89 12.95 24.09 36.76
N SER A 90 12.76 24.73 35.59
CA SER A 90 13.70 25.51 34.75
C SER A 90 14.97 24.83 34.21
N ASP A 91 15.04 24.58 32.90
CA ASP A 91 15.61 25.54 31.94
C ASP A 91 15.40 25.08 30.48
N GLY A 92 15.30 26.06 29.58
CA GLY A 92 14.81 25.89 28.21
C GLY A 92 15.70 25.07 27.28
N THR A 93 15.05 24.26 26.44
CA THR A 93 15.23 24.23 24.98
C THR A 93 14.21 23.21 24.45
N ALA A 94 13.15 23.69 23.81
CA ALA A 94 12.15 22.83 23.17
C ALA A 94 12.77 22.17 21.93
N ARG A 95 13.45 21.03 22.13
CA ARG A 95 13.63 20.03 21.07
C ARG A 95 12.35 19.20 21.05
N ALA A 96 11.60 19.29 19.96
CA ALA A 96 10.54 18.34 19.65
C ALA A 96 11.19 16.96 19.46
N VAL A 97 11.31 16.20 20.56
CA VAL A 97 11.64 14.78 20.53
C VAL A 97 10.42 14.10 19.93
N SER A 98 10.56 13.64 18.69
CA SER A 98 9.64 12.67 18.11
C SER A 98 9.75 11.40 18.96
N LEU A 99 8.78 11.21 19.87
CA LEU A 99 8.60 9.94 20.57
C LEU A 99 8.18 8.90 19.53
N ARG A 100 9.16 8.23 18.92
CA ARG A 100 8.91 6.85 18.49
C ARG A 100 8.57 6.10 19.77
N GLN A 101 7.41 5.45 19.82
CA GLN A 101 7.17 4.43 20.83
C GLN A 101 8.13 3.28 20.51
N ASP A 102 9.33 3.32 21.09
CA ASP A 102 10.17 2.14 21.19
C ASP A 102 9.41 1.16 22.10
N ALA A 103 8.75 0.18 21.50
CA ALA A 103 8.23 -0.94 22.26
C ALA A 103 9.43 -1.60 22.95
N ALA A 104 9.36 -1.75 24.27
CA ALA A 104 10.45 -2.37 25.03
C ALA A 104 10.66 -3.79 24.50
N ALA A 105 11.87 -4.07 24.01
CA ALA A 105 12.20 -5.38 23.49
C ALA A 105 12.04 -6.45 24.59
N VAL A 106 11.34 -7.54 24.28
CA VAL A 106 10.96 -8.59 25.23
C VAL A 106 11.70 -9.86 24.89
N ASP A 107 12.16 -10.55 25.92
CA ASP A 107 12.87 -11.81 25.74
C ASP A 107 11.93 -13.01 25.73
N PHE A 108 12.14 -13.92 24.78
CA PHE A 108 11.40 -15.16 24.67
C PHE A 108 12.33 -16.38 24.63
N PRO A 109 11.96 -17.49 25.28
CA PRO A 109 12.66 -18.75 25.10
C PRO A 109 12.44 -19.30 23.68
N THR A 110 13.45 -19.99 23.17
CA THR A 110 13.38 -20.75 21.91
C THR A 110 13.53 -22.24 22.19
N TRP A 111 12.99 -23.09 21.31
CA TRP A 111 13.07 -24.55 21.47
C TRP A 111 13.89 -25.18 20.33
N GLY A 112 14.05 -26.50 20.36
CA GLY A 112 14.84 -27.21 19.36
C GLY A 112 16.34 -27.05 19.62
N THR A 113 17.17 -27.24 18.58
CA THR A 113 18.63 -27.20 18.69
C THR A 113 19.28 -26.09 17.87
N ARG A 114 18.63 -25.64 16.79
CA ARG A 114 19.19 -24.69 15.84
C ARG A 114 18.12 -23.99 15.02
N TRP A 115 18.26 -22.68 14.84
CA TRP A 115 17.37 -21.87 13.99
C TRP A 115 18.15 -20.93 13.09
N VAL A 116 17.72 -20.82 11.82
CA VAL A 116 18.29 -19.87 10.86
C VAL A 116 17.66 -18.50 11.08
N VAL A 117 18.50 -17.47 11.11
CA VAL A 117 18.08 -16.07 11.16
C VAL A 117 18.20 -15.48 9.77
N HIS A 118 17.15 -14.82 9.33
CA HIS A 118 16.93 -14.32 7.98
C HIS A 118 17.15 -12.81 7.90
N ALA A 119 17.59 -12.33 6.73
CA ALA A 119 17.86 -10.91 6.50
C ALA A 119 16.59 -10.05 6.48
N SER A 120 15.46 -10.63 6.08
CA SER A 120 14.14 -9.96 6.03
C SER A 120 13.04 -10.88 6.58
N ALA A 121 11.82 -10.35 6.73
CA ALA A 121 10.61 -11.10 7.12
C ALA A 121 10.11 -12.04 5.99
N ASP A 122 11.04 -12.78 5.38
CA ASP A 122 10.82 -13.83 4.39
C ASP A 122 11.79 -14.98 4.71
N ILE A 123 11.24 -16.18 4.88
CA ILE A 123 11.99 -17.42 5.19
C ILE A 123 12.94 -17.83 4.05
N ASN A 124 12.75 -17.31 2.84
CA ASN A 124 13.64 -17.55 1.71
C ASN A 124 14.76 -16.50 1.61
N SER A 125 14.74 -15.46 2.44
CA SER A 125 15.78 -14.43 2.40
C SER A 125 17.12 -14.96 2.91
N PRO A 126 18.25 -14.33 2.51
CA PRO A 126 19.58 -14.76 2.89
C PRO A 126 19.72 -14.94 4.41
N SER A 127 20.46 -15.98 4.82
CA SER A 127 20.80 -16.17 6.23
C SER A 127 21.79 -15.10 6.67
N VAL A 128 21.48 -14.43 7.78
CA VAL A 128 22.38 -13.47 8.46
C VAL A 128 23.03 -14.08 9.70
N GLY A 129 22.60 -15.27 10.09
CA GLY A 129 23.20 -16.02 11.17
C GLY A 129 22.34 -17.21 11.58
N VAL A 130 22.76 -17.83 12.68
CA VAL A 130 22.09 -18.99 13.25
C VAL A 130 22.12 -18.88 14.77
N ILE A 131 21.01 -19.23 15.39
CA ILE A 131 20.90 -19.41 16.85
C ILE A 131 21.10 -20.90 17.14
N ASN A 132 22.09 -21.24 17.96
CA ASN A 132 22.28 -22.59 18.49
C ASN A 132 21.79 -22.62 19.95
N THR A 133 20.58 -23.09 20.17
CA THR A 133 19.90 -23.02 21.48
C THR A 133 20.57 -23.83 22.58
N SER A 134 21.43 -24.78 22.22
CA SER A 134 22.26 -25.56 23.15
C SER A 134 23.53 -24.82 23.62
N ALA A 135 23.87 -23.68 23.02
CA ALA A 135 24.98 -22.85 23.45
C ALA A 135 24.56 -21.93 24.63
N PRO A 136 25.46 -21.69 25.61
CA PRO A 136 25.14 -20.82 26.75
C PRO A 136 24.67 -19.43 26.31
N GLY A 137 23.46 -19.03 26.73
CA GLY A 137 22.88 -17.71 26.43
C GLY A 137 22.27 -17.55 25.03
N GLN A 138 22.13 -18.63 24.25
CA GLN A 138 21.44 -18.63 22.94
C GLN A 138 20.11 -19.39 22.95
N ASP A 139 19.63 -19.81 24.12
CA ASP A 139 18.32 -20.41 24.32
C ASP A 139 17.18 -19.39 24.33
N ARG A 140 17.50 -18.09 24.27
CA ARG A 140 16.53 -17.00 24.23
C ARG A 140 16.83 -16.01 23.11
N ILE A 141 15.78 -15.34 22.68
CA ILE A 141 15.83 -14.23 21.72
C ILE A 141 15.22 -12.98 22.33
N THR A 142 15.72 -11.82 21.93
CA THR A 142 15.13 -10.53 22.26
C THR A 142 14.37 -10.03 21.04
N VAL A 143 13.08 -9.74 21.19
CA VAL A 143 12.15 -9.34 20.11
C VAL A 143 11.59 -7.95 20.38
N ASP A 144 11.59 -7.09 19.38
CA ASP A 144 11.03 -5.74 19.42
C ASP A 144 9.70 -5.62 18.66
N TYR A 145 9.55 -6.30 17.52
CA TYR A 145 8.29 -6.39 16.76
C TYR A 145 8.14 -7.71 16.01
N GLN A 146 6.94 -7.99 15.50
CA GLN A 146 6.66 -9.16 14.66
C GLN A 146 5.90 -8.76 13.40
N VAL A 147 6.12 -9.49 12.32
CA VAL A 147 5.52 -9.28 11.00
C VAL A 147 4.58 -10.43 10.67
N GLU A 148 3.33 -10.14 10.32
CA GLU A 148 2.45 -11.14 9.70
C GLU A 148 2.86 -11.31 8.24
N THR A 149 3.52 -12.40 7.87
CA THR A 149 4.10 -12.57 6.52
C THR A 149 3.11 -13.10 5.48
N GLY A 150 1.96 -13.61 5.91
CA GLY A 150 1.02 -14.34 5.04
C GLY A 150 1.51 -15.72 4.59
N HIS A 151 2.74 -16.13 4.94
CA HIS A 151 3.33 -17.42 4.62
C HIS A 151 3.43 -18.30 5.86
N THR A 152 2.80 -19.47 5.83
CA THR A 152 2.86 -20.43 6.95
C THR A 152 4.19 -21.18 6.96
N ALA A 153 4.97 -20.98 8.03
CA ALA A 153 6.09 -21.85 8.38
C ALA A 153 5.60 -22.90 9.39
N CYS A 154 6.09 -24.14 9.29
CA CYS A 154 5.75 -25.21 10.23
C CYS A 154 6.99 -26.03 10.61
N GLU A 155 7.05 -26.46 11.88
CA GLU A 155 8.01 -27.43 12.39
C GLU A 155 7.25 -28.45 13.26
N GLY A 156 7.22 -29.70 12.84
CA GLY A 156 6.38 -30.74 13.45
C GLY A 156 4.89 -30.37 13.40
N THR A 157 4.26 -30.20 14.56
CA THR A 157 2.84 -29.80 14.68
C THR A 157 2.65 -28.30 14.94
N ALA A 158 3.73 -27.53 15.09
CA ALA A 158 3.66 -26.10 15.32
C ALA A 158 3.74 -25.37 13.97
N CYS A 159 2.85 -24.40 13.76
CA CYS A 159 2.84 -23.56 12.57
C CYS A 159 2.60 -22.10 12.95
N SER A 160 3.16 -21.17 12.18
CA SER A 160 2.92 -19.74 12.33
C SER A 160 3.08 -19.02 10.98
N THR A 161 2.29 -17.98 10.77
CA THR A 161 2.43 -17.02 9.66
C THR A 161 3.27 -15.81 10.03
N PHE A 162 3.75 -15.74 11.27
CA PHE A 162 4.50 -14.60 11.79
C PHE A 162 6.01 -14.85 11.79
N MET A 163 6.76 -13.79 11.52
CA MET A 163 8.20 -13.72 11.77
C MET A 163 8.48 -12.61 12.77
N ALA A 164 9.29 -12.90 13.78
CA ALA A 164 9.76 -11.94 14.77
C ALA A 164 11.03 -11.26 14.27
N HIS A 165 11.11 -9.94 14.42
CA HIS A 165 12.41 -9.26 14.34
C HIS A 165 13.12 -9.43 15.68
N ILE A 166 14.34 -9.94 15.62
CA ILE A 166 15.16 -10.21 16.79
C ILE A 166 16.34 -9.23 16.82
N THR A 167 16.67 -8.75 18.03
CA THR A 167 17.80 -7.84 18.27
C THR A 167 18.98 -8.54 18.96
N GLY A 168 18.77 -9.75 19.47
CA GLY A 168 19.80 -10.61 20.05
C GLY A 168 19.33 -12.07 20.15
N PRO A 169 20.25 -13.06 20.15
CA PRO A 169 21.71 -12.93 20.11
C PRO A 169 22.28 -12.65 18.70
N VAL A 170 21.45 -12.78 17.67
CA VAL A 170 21.73 -12.38 16.28
C VAL A 170 20.63 -11.43 15.86
N THR A 171 20.95 -10.36 15.12
CA THR A 171 19.93 -9.44 14.60
C THR A 171 19.39 -9.93 13.26
N GLY A 172 18.07 -9.92 13.09
CA GLY A 172 17.42 -10.32 11.84
C GLY A 172 15.99 -10.79 12.08
N PHE A 173 15.49 -11.67 11.21
CA PHE A 173 14.13 -12.21 11.31
C PHE A 173 14.13 -13.71 11.57
N LEU A 174 13.24 -14.14 12.45
CA LEU A 174 13.11 -15.53 12.84
C LEU A 174 11.63 -15.92 12.84
N THR A 175 11.29 -17.09 12.32
CA THR A 175 9.91 -17.59 12.39
C THR A 175 9.44 -17.70 13.84
N VAL A 176 8.21 -17.27 14.13
CA VAL A 176 7.62 -17.41 15.47
C VAL A 176 7.47 -18.87 15.88
N VAL A 177 7.48 -19.81 14.92
CA VAL A 177 7.57 -21.25 15.21
C VAL A 177 8.76 -21.58 16.09
N ALA A 178 9.88 -20.85 15.99
CA ALA A 178 11.08 -21.08 16.79
C ALA A 178 10.93 -20.72 18.28
N VAL A 179 9.89 -19.97 18.63
CA VAL A 179 9.68 -19.40 19.95
C VAL A 179 8.78 -20.32 20.77
N ASP A 180 9.16 -20.63 22.01
CA ASP A 180 8.36 -21.51 22.88
C ASP A 180 7.20 -20.76 23.52
N ILE A 181 6.18 -20.49 22.68
CA ILE A 181 4.90 -19.91 23.07
C ILE A 181 3.75 -20.85 22.64
N PRO A 182 2.60 -20.83 23.33
CA PRO A 182 1.48 -21.73 23.03
C PRO A 182 0.63 -21.30 21.83
N GLN A 183 0.92 -20.14 21.24
CA GLN A 183 0.13 -19.49 20.19
C GLN A 183 1.02 -19.16 18.99
N ASP A 184 0.41 -18.86 17.85
CA ASP A 184 1.10 -18.60 16.57
C ASP A 184 1.63 -17.16 16.43
N ARG A 185 1.42 -16.31 17.44
CA ARG A 185 1.81 -14.90 17.49
C ARG A 185 2.45 -14.56 18.83
N LEU A 186 3.47 -13.72 18.89
CA LEU A 186 4.07 -13.28 20.15
C LEU A 186 3.12 -12.35 20.93
N PRO A 187 2.72 -12.70 22.16
CA PRO A 187 1.84 -11.86 22.96
C PRO A 187 2.55 -10.59 23.43
N GLY A 188 1.85 -9.46 23.38
CA GLY A 188 2.40 -8.16 23.82
C GLY A 188 3.41 -7.54 22.85
N ILE A 189 3.83 -8.25 21.81
CA ILE A 189 4.71 -7.73 20.76
C ILE A 189 3.88 -7.05 19.67
N PRO A 190 4.20 -5.79 19.30
CA PRO A 190 3.54 -5.10 18.20
C PRO A 190 3.59 -5.93 16.91
N VAL A 191 2.43 -6.10 16.26
CA VAL A 191 2.37 -6.66 14.92
C VAL A 191 2.51 -5.51 13.94
N HIS A 192 3.51 -5.61 13.09
CA HIS A 192 3.63 -4.82 11.88
C HIS A 192 3.00 -5.64 10.75
N SER A 193 1.99 -5.08 10.08
CA SER A 193 1.32 -5.70 8.95
C SER A 193 2.20 -5.59 7.70
N ASP A 194 3.34 -6.28 7.72
CA ASP A 194 4.38 -6.18 6.69
C ASP A 194 4.47 -7.45 5.80
N GLY A 195 3.52 -8.39 5.89
CA GLY A 195 3.30 -9.44 4.87
C GLY A 195 2.59 -8.94 3.62
N TRP A 196 2.30 -7.64 3.60
CA TRP A 196 2.53 -6.83 2.43
C TRP A 196 3.55 -5.78 2.87
N PRO A 197 4.71 -5.64 2.20
CA PRO A 197 5.81 -4.88 2.77
C PRO A 197 5.35 -3.46 3.10
N GLN A 198 5.82 -2.85 4.21
CA GLN A 198 6.08 -1.41 4.43
C GLN A 198 6.57 -1.18 5.88
N PRO A 199 7.60 -0.35 6.21
CA PRO A 199 8.08 0.83 5.49
C PRO A 199 9.56 0.77 5.09
N GLY A 200 9.83 1.35 3.91
CA GLY A 200 10.99 1.06 3.07
C GLY A 200 10.58 0.15 1.91
N GLY A 201 9.34 0.28 1.42
CA GLY A 201 8.86 -0.54 0.32
C GLY A 201 9.77 -0.37 -0.88
N SER A 202 10.47 -1.43 -1.25
CA SER A 202 11.41 -1.35 -2.34
C SER A 202 10.65 -1.09 -3.64
N ARG A 203 11.35 -0.55 -4.63
CA ARG A 203 10.85 -0.43 -6.01
C ARG A 203 10.36 -1.78 -6.52
N GLN A 204 11.10 -2.83 -6.19
CA GLN A 204 10.76 -4.21 -6.56
C GLN A 204 9.42 -4.65 -5.97
N ASP A 205 9.16 -4.37 -4.69
CA ASP A 205 7.90 -4.74 -4.05
C ASP A 205 6.70 -4.03 -4.70
N MET A 206 6.89 -2.77 -5.07
CA MET A 206 5.86 -2.03 -5.81
C MET A 206 5.57 -2.67 -7.17
N LEU A 207 6.60 -3.04 -7.92
CA LEU A 207 6.43 -3.67 -9.23
C LEU A 207 5.84 -5.08 -9.11
N HIS A 208 6.21 -5.85 -8.08
CA HIS A 208 5.57 -7.13 -7.77
C HIS A 208 4.08 -6.96 -7.48
N ARG A 209 3.70 -5.99 -6.63
CA ARG A 209 2.29 -5.66 -6.38
C ARG A 209 1.58 -5.26 -7.68
N ALA A 210 2.19 -4.39 -8.48
CA ALA A 210 1.64 -3.97 -9.77
C ALA A 210 1.35 -5.18 -10.68
N ALA A 211 2.30 -6.10 -10.80
CA ALA A 211 2.16 -7.29 -11.64
C ALA A 211 1.03 -8.24 -11.18
N THR A 212 0.67 -8.28 -9.89
CA THR A 212 -0.37 -9.19 -9.40
C THR A 212 -1.72 -9.01 -10.08
N TRP A 213 -2.10 -7.76 -10.40
CA TRP A 213 -3.37 -7.47 -11.03
C TRP A 213 -3.44 -7.88 -12.50
N LEU A 214 -2.32 -8.23 -13.14
CA LEU A 214 -2.33 -8.80 -14.50
C LEU A 214 -3.03 -10.16 -14.57
N THR A 215 -3.08 -10.90 -13.46
CA THR A 215 -3.64 -12.26 -13.41
C THR A 215 -4.60 -12.52 -12.24
N ALA A 216 -4.92 -11.50 -11.43
CA ALA A 216 -5.69 -11.67 -10.20
C ALA A 216 -7.17 -12.03 -10.40
N ASN A 217 -7.68 -11.91 -11.63
CA ASN A 217 -9.04 -12.28 -12.01
C ASN A 217 -9.07 -13.65 -12.68
N ASN A 218 -8.91 -14.72 -11.90
CA ASN A 218 -8.91 -16.11 -12.38
C ASN A 218 -7.91 -16.37 -13.51
N GLY A 219 -6.70 -15.79 -13.39
CA GLY A 219 -5.67 -15.87 -14.43
C GLY A 219 -5.74 -14.78 -15.49
N ALA A 220 -6.78 -13.94 -15.47
CA ALA A 220 -6.91 -12.74 -16.30
C ALA A 220 -6.64 -11.45 -15.51
N GLN A 221 -6.51 -10.35 -16.25
CA GLN A 221 -6.29 -9.02 -15.67
C GLN A 221 -7.50 -8.50 -14.89
N VAL A 222 -7.25 -7.69 -13.86
CA VAL A 222 -8.30 -7.01 -13.10
C VAL A 222 -9.01 -6.02 -14.04
N PRO A 223 -10.34 -6.10 -14.19
CA PRO A 223 -11.07 -5.22 -15.09
C PRO A 223 -11.06 -3.79 -14.57
N TYR A 224 -11.08 -2.83 -15.49
CA TYR A 224 -11.16 -1.41 -15.15
C TYR A 224 -12.57 -1.04 -14.71
N SER A 225 -12.66 -0.23 -13.65
CA SER A 225 -13.92 0.37 -13.22
C SER A 225 -13.67 1.54 -12.28
N GLN A 226 -14.40 2.62 -12.51
CA GLN A 226 -14.39 3.82 -11.65
C GLN A 226 -15.33 3.69 -10.44
N THR A 227 -16.17 2.67 -10.39
CA THR A 227 -17.25 2.56 -9.38
C THR A 227 -17.14 1.31 -8.52
N THR A 228 -16.22 0.39 -8.83
CA THR A 228 -16.08 -0.87 -8.11
C THR A 228 -14.75 -0.96 -7.38
N VAL A 229 -14.79 -1.68 -6.26
CA VAL A 229 -13.65 -1.98 -5.41
C VAL A 229 -13.31 -3.46 -5.59
N TRP A 230 -12.02 -3.74 -5.80
CA TRP A 230 -11.53 -5.10 -5.93
C TRP A 230 -11.49 -5.80 -4.57
N LYS A 231 -11.35 -7.13 -4.56
CA LYS A 231 -11.38 -7.96 -3.34
C LYS A 231 -10.27 -7.65 -2.32
N ASP A 232 -9.23 -6.93 -2.74
CA ASP A 232 -8.13 -6.44 -1.88
C ASP A 232 -8.41 -5.06 -1.28
N GLY A 233 -9.60 -4.49 -1.52
CA GLY A 233 -10.06 -3.23 -0.95
C GLY A 233 -9.71 -1.98 -1.77
N TYR A 234 -8.98 -2.10 -2.90
CA TYR A 234 -8.62 -0.95 -3.73
C TYR A 234 -9.58 -0.72 -4.88
N ARG A 235 -9.70 0.54 -5.32
CA ARG A 235 -10.50 0.91 -6.49
C ARG A 235 -9.86 0.38 -7.77
N GLN A 236 -10.67 -0.04 -8.73
CA GLN A 236 -10.23 -0.62 -10.01
C GLN A 236 -9.91 0.43 -11.09
N ASP A 237 -9.67 1.68 -10.68
CA ASP A 237 -9.25 2.79 -11.54
C ASP A 237 -7.72 2.96 -11.56
N CYS A 238 -7.23 3.87 -12.40
CA CYS A 238 -5.79 4.13 -12.58
C CYS A 238 -5.07 4.45 -11.27
N SER A 239 -5.63 5.35 -10.48
CA SER A 239 -5.03 5.80 -9.22
C SER A 239 -5.26 4.85 -8.04
N GLY A 240 -6.34 4.08 -8.06
CA GLY A 240 -6.59 3.00 -7.11
C GLY A 240 -5.59 1.86 -7.29
N TYR A 241 -5.31 1.49 -8.54
CA TYR A 241 -4.26 0.53 -8.88
C TYR A 241 -2.87 1.00 -8.44
N VAL A 242 -2.51 2.26 -8.71
CA VAL A 242 -1.23 2.80 -8.26
C VAL A 242 -1.15 2.89 -6.73
N SER A 243 -2.25 3.22 -6.06
CA SER A 243 -2.32 3.20 -4.59
C SER A 243 -2.09 1.79 -4.03
N MET A 244 -2.64 0.76 -4.68
CA MET A 244 -2.40 -0.65 -4.38
C MET A 244 -0.92 -1.01 -4.58
N ALA A 245 -0.35 -0.66 -5.74
CA ALA A 245 1.06 -0.93 -6.04
C ALA A 245 2.00 -0.21 -5.05
N LEU A 246 1.63 0.99 -4.59
CA LEU A 246 2.36 1.73 -3.55
C LEU A 246 2.15 1.15 -2.14
N GLY A 247 1.16 0.29 -1.92
CA GLY A 247 0.80 -0.21 -0.59
C GLY A 247 0.25 0.89 0.32
N LEU A 248 -0.48 1.85 -0.22
CA LEU A 248 -1.17 2.88 0.58
C LEU A 248 -2.37 2.26 1.29
N PRO A 249 -2.83 2.80 2.44
CA PRO A 249 -4.08 2.32 3.04
C PRO A 249 -5.25 2.33 2.05
N ALA A 250 -5.97 1.21 1.96
CA ALA A 250 -7.17 1.08 1.12
C ALA A 250 -8.24 2.10 1.56
N PRO A 251 -9.03 2.67 0.63
CA PRO A 251 -9.10 2.34 -0.80
C PRO A 251 -8.06 3.07 -1.67
N GLY A 252 -7.07 3.72 -1.06
CA GLY A 252 -6.07 4.53 -1.75
C GLY A 252 -6.52 5.97 -2.02
N THR A 253 -5.63 6.77 -2.60
CA THR A 253 -5.92 8.15 -3.00
C THR A 253 -6.26 8.23 -4.50
N ASN A 254 -6.60 9.42 -5.00
CA ASN A 254 -6.86 9.66 -6.41
C ASN A 254 -5.64 10.26 -7.13
N THR A 255 -5.71 10.43 -8.45
CA THR A 255 -4.60 10.96 -9.26
C THR A 255 -4.10 12.32 -8.78
N VAL A 256 -5.00 13.21 -8.37
CA VAL A 256 -4.62 14.53 -7.81
C VAL A 256 -3.94 14.37 -6.46
N GLY A 257 -4.43 13.48 -5.60
CA GLY A 257 -3.79 13.17 -4.32
C GLY A 257 -2.37 12.63 -4.49
N LEU A 258 -2.16 11.72 -5.46
CA LEU A 258 -0.83 11.23 -5.83
C LEU A 258 0.08 12.38 -6.31
N ALA A 259 -0.42 13.30 -7.14
CA ALA A 259 0.36 14.41 -7.71
C ALA A 259 0.58 15.58 -6.75
N ALA A 260 -0.30 15.80 -5.77
CA ALA A 260 -0.28 16.98 -4.88
C ALA A 260 0.28 16.66 -3.49
N ASN A 261 0.09 15.45 -2.97
CA ASN A 261 0.56 15.12 -1.64
C ASN A 261 2.06 14.80 -1.62
N ARG A 262 2.85 15.74 -1.10
CA ARG A 262 4.32 15.62 -1.00
C ARG A 262 4.79 14.59 0.01
N THR A 263 3.92 14.07 0.88
CA THR A 263 4.23 12.91 1.73
C THR A 263 4.07 11.58 1.01
N LEU A 264 3.52 11.59 -0.22
CA LEU A 264 3.38 10.40 -1.07
C LEU A 264 4.37 10.43 -2.22
N THR A 265 4.44 11.55 -2.94
CA THR A 265 5.30 11.69 -4.11
C THR A 265 5.97 13.06 -4.21
N ARG A 266 7.14 13.10 -4.85
CA ARG A 266 7.86 14.33 -5.21
C ARG A 266 8.09 14.41 -6.71
N PRO A 267 8.02 15.58 -7.35
CA PRO A 267 8.35 15.69 -8.77
C PRO A 267 9.83 15.35 -9.02
N ILE A 268 10.12 14.80 -10.19
CA ILE A 268 11.47 14.54 -10.70
C ILE A 268 11.57 14.96 -12.16
N SER A 269 12.79 15.07 -12.68
CA SER A 269 12.98 15.23 -14.12
C SER A 269 12.79 13.90 -14.85
N LEU A 270 12.38 13.95 -16.13
CA LEU A 270 12.16 12.76 -16.95
C LEU A 270 13.41 11.88 -17.06
N GLY A 271 14.59 12.49 -17.13
CA GLY A 271 15.88 11.77 -17.20
C GLY A 271 16.24 11.01 -15.93
N GLU A 272 15.57 11.28 -14.80
CA GLU A 272 15.81 10.62 -13.52
C GLU A 272 14.92 9.40 -13.29
N LEU A 273 14.01 9.07 -14.22
CA LEU A 273 13.07 7.96 -14.08
C LEU A 273 13.79 6.65 -13.71
N LYS A 274 13.27 6.02 -12.66
CA LYS A 274 13.69 4.73 -12.13
C LYS A 274 12.47 3.80 -12.01
N PRO A 275 12.66 2.46 -12.04
CA PRO A 275 11.57 1.51 -11.85
C PRO A 275 10.72 1.84 -10.61
N GLY A 276 9.40 1.91 -10.74
CA GLY A 276 8.46 2.31 -9.69
C GLY A 276 8.16 3.81 -9.60
N ASP A 277 8.85 4.67 -10.36
CA ASP A 277 8.44 6.06 -10.51
C ASP A 277 7.13 6.17 -11.30
N LEU A 278 6.39 7.26 -11.10
CA LEU A 278 5.08 7.49 -11.68
C LEU A 278 5.17 8.53 -12.79
N LEU A 279 4.36 8.37 -13.82
CA LEU A 279 4.03 9.47 -14.73
C LEU A 279 2.56 9.80 -14.52
N ILE A 280 2.26 11.05 -14.16
CA ILE A 280 0.94 11.48 -13.73
C ILE A 280 0.45 12.62 -14.62
N ASP A 281 -0.71 12.43 -15.26
CA ASP A 281 -1.56 13.51 -15.74
C ASP A 281 -2.66 13.78 -14.70
N ALA A 282 -2.51 14.88 -13.98
CA ALA A 282 -3.46 15.31 -12.95
C ALA A 282 -4.44 16.39 -13.44
N ALA A 283 -4.31 16.86 -14.70
CA ALA A 283 -5.17 17.90 -15.26
C ALA A 283 -6.54 17.34 -15.65
N GLY A 284 -7.54 18.20 -15.81
CA GLY A 284 -8.90 17.78 -16.18
C GLY A 284 -9.70 17.18 -15.01
N ASP A 285 -10.62 16.28 -15.33
CA ASP A 285 -11.54 15.60 -14.39
C ASP A 285 -11.21 14.11 -14.23
N HIS A 286 -12.07 13.35 -13.55
CA HIS A 286 -11.83 11.94 -13.29
C HIS A 286 -11.79 11.04 -14.54
N ASP A 287 -12.32 11.52 -15.68
CA ASP A 287 -12.36 10.75 -16.93
C ASP A 287 -11.09 10.93 -17.76
N ASN A 288 -10.41 12.07 -17.59
CA ASN A 288 -9.24 12.44 -18.40
C ASN A 288 -7.91 12.29 -17.64
N ARG A 289 -7.94 12.26 -16.31
CA ARG A 289 -6.74 12.03 -15.49
C ARG A 289 -6.23 10.62 -15.59
N HIS A 290 -4.92 10.45 -15.61
CA HIS A 290 -4.31 9.13 -15.65
C HIS A 290 -2.97 9.05 -14.93
N VAL A 291 -2.60 7.84 -14.55
CA VAL A 291 -1.30 7.57 -13.93
C VAL A 291 -0.80 6.19 -14.33
N VAL A 292 0.50 6.10 -14.58
CA VAL A 292 1.19 4.85 -14.92
C VAL A 292 2.44 4.67 -14.05
N ILE A 293 2.87 3.42 -13.89
CA ILE A 293 4.07 3.03 -13.14
C ILE A 293 5.18 2.69 -14.14
N PHE A 294 6.22 3.50 -14.18
CA PHE A 294 7.40 3.24 -15.00
C PHE A 294 8.12 1.98 -14.52
N GLU A 295 8.44 1.05 -15.43
CA GLU A 295 9.27 -0.12 -15.12
C GLU A 295 10.69 0.06 -15.66
N LYS A 296 10.84 0.31 -16.96
CA LYS A 296 12.16 0.39 -17.61
C LYS A 296 12.12 1.14 -18.94
N TRP A 297 13.25 1.71 -19.33
CA TRP A 297 13.46 2.21 -20.68
C TRP A 297 13.60 1.07 -21.68
N ASN A 298 13.01 1.23 -22.87
CA ASN A 298 13.09 0.22 -23.93
C ASN A 298 14.34 0.36 -24.81
N ASN A 299 14.98 1.53 -24.78
CA ASN A 299 16.17 1.81 -25.58
C ASN A 299 17.05 2.88 -24.89
N PRO A 300 18.35 2.94 -25.22
CA PRO A 300 19.28 3.92 -24.64
C PRO A 300 18.95 5.39 -24.98
N ALA A 301 18.17 5.64 -26.03
CA ALA A 301 17.72 6.99 -26.39
C ALA A 301 16.52 7.46 -25.55
N HIS A 302 16.01 6.61 -24.64
CA HIS A 302 14.84 6.88 -23.79
C HIS A 302 13.62 7.34 -24.61
N SER A 303 13.41 6.78 -25.81
CA SER A 303 12.31 7.18 -26.71
C SER A 303 11.00 6.43 -26.47
N SER A 304 11.01 5.40 -25.63
CA SER A 304 9.83 4.70 -25.11
C SER A 304 10.21 3.90 -23.86
N TYR A 305 9.22 3.54 -23.05
CA TYR A 305 9.41 2.74 -21.84
C TYR A 305 8.31 1.70 -21.67
N THR A 306 8.60 0.65 -20.90
CA THR A 306 7.57 -0.28 -20.41
C THR A 306 7.02 0.22 -19.09
N ALA A 307 5.69 0.14 -18.92
CA ALA A 307 5.00 0.56 -17.71
C ALA A 307 3.77 -0.31 -17.41
N TYR A 308 3.36 -0.28 -16.15
CA TYR A 308 2.10 -0.85 -15.67
C TYR A 308 1.03 0.23 -15.57
N GLU A 309 -0.20 -0.09 -15.94
CA GLU A 309 -1.35 0.81 -15.83
C GLU A 309 -2.67 0.04 -15.64
N GLN A 310 -3.69 0.76 -15.18
CA GLN A 310 -5.07 0.28 -15.11
C GLN A 310 -5.92 1.22 -15.97
N ARG A 311 -6.33 0.76 -17.16
CA ARG A 311 -6.92 1.64 -18.20
C ARG A 311 -8.32 1.22 -18.64
N GLY A 312 -9.15 2.22 -18.94
CA GLY A 312 -10.51 2.03 -19.44
C GLY A 312 -10.57 1.18 -20.71
N GLY A 313 -11.61 0.34 -20.82
CA GLY A 313 -11.80 -0.56 -21.95
C GLY A 313 -10.82 -1.73 -22.03
N HIS A 314 -9.91 -1.88 -21.07
CA HIS A 314 -8.94 -2.98 -21.02
C HIS A 314 -8.90 -3.63 -19.63
N GLY A 315 -8.54 -2.88 -18.59
CA GLY A 315 -8.11 -3.42 -17.29
C GLY A 315 -6.62 -3.23 -17.08
N THR A 316 -6.02 -4.09 -16.26
CA THR A 316 -4.59 -4.00 -15.93
C THR A 316 -3.76 -4.31 -17.15
N ASP A 317 -2.76 -3.51 -17.45
CA ASP A 317 -1.93 -3.64 -18.64
C ASP A 317 -0.45 -3.43 -18.29
N HIS A 318 0.42 -4.04 -19.09
CA HIS A 318 1.87 -3.93 -19.00
C HIS A 318 2.41 -3.78 -20.42
N ARG A 319 2.67 -2.55 -20.83
CA ARG A 319 2.92 -2.23 -22.25
C ARG A 319 3.93 -1.12 -22.45
N THR A 320 4.33 -0.96 -23.72
CA THR A 320 5.19 0.13 -24.16
C THR A 320 4.41 1.43 -24.28
N LEU A 321 4.94 2.51 -23.69
CA LEU A 321 4.36 3.84 -23.65
C LEU A 321 5.37 4.92 -24.03
N THR A 322 4.83 6.10 -24.34
CA THR A 322 5.58 7.34 -24.65
C THR A 322 5.05 8.54 -23.87
N TYR A 323 4.25 8.36 -22.82
CA TYR A 323 3.71 9.48 -22.04
C TYR A 323 4.84 10.29 -21.40
N GLY A 324 4.69 11.62 -21.38
CA GLY A 324 5.70 12.54 -20.86
C GLY A 324 6.98 12.64 -21.69
N LEU A 325 7.12 11.89 -22.79
CA LEU A 325 8.27 11.95 -23.67
C LEU A 325 8.06 12.98 -24.79
N PRO A 326 9.13 13.54 -25.38
CA PRO A 326 9.03 14.35 -26.59
C PRO A 326 8.28 13.62 -27.70
N GLY A 327 7.21 14.24 -28.21
CA GLY A 327 6.33 13.64 -29.24
C GLY A 327 5.26 12.68 -28.70
N GLY A 328 5.18 12.48 -27.39
CA GLY A 328 4.04 11.86 -26.70
C GLY A 328 3.19 12.88 -25.92
N ASP A 329 2.33 12.36 -25.04
CA ASP A 329 1.40 13.17 -24.24
C ASP A 329 2.17 13.96 -23.16
N THR A 330 2.24 15.28 -23.33
CA THR A 330 3.09 16.17 -22.50
C THR A 330 2.52 16.48 -21.12
N GLU A 331 1.25 16.16 -20.90
CA GLU A 331 0.50 16.37 -19.66
C GLU A 331 1.02 15.47 -18.53
N PHE A 332 1.61 14.33 -18.89
CA PHE A 332 2.20 13.40 -17.94
C PHE A 332 3.52 13.91 -17.41
N THR A 333 3.55 14.21 -16.11
CA THR A 333 4.74 14.70 -15.43
C THR A 333 5.32 13.62 -14.50
N PRO A 334 6.66 13.49 -14.40
CA PRO A 334 7.28 12.45 -13.57
C PRO A 334 7.26 12.73 -12.07
N TYR A 335 6.93 11.72 -11.28
CA TYR A 335 6.95 11.76 -9.82
C TYR A 335 7.63 10.53 -9.23
N ARG A 336 8.38 10.73 -8.15
CA ARG A 336 8.98 9.68 -7.34
C ARG A 336 8.19 9.47 -6.06
N PRO A 337 7.76 8.23 -5.75
CA PRO A 337 7.25 7.90 -4.43
C PRO A 337 8.29 8.17 -3.34
N VAL A 338 7.94 8.96 -2.32
CA VAL A 338 8.90 9.35 -1.27
C VAL A 338 9.35 8.17 -0.40
N LYS A 339 8.55 7.10 -0.37
CA LYS A 339 8.82 5.85 0.36
C LYS A 339 10.10 5.13 -0.06
N PHE A 340 10.67 5.45 -1.23
CA PHE A 340 11.89 4.84 -1.74
C PHE A 340 13.18 5.45 -1.17
N GLY A 341 13.12 6.64 -0.57
CA GLY A 341 14.25 7.26 0.13
C GLY A 341 15.40 7.79 -0.77
N ASP A 342 15.26 7.72 -2.09
CA ASP A 342 16.19 8.26 -3.10
C ASP A 342 15.61 9.43 -3.91
#